data_AF-A0A1V6QYG6-F1
#
_entry.id   AF-A0A1V6QYG6-F1
#
_cell.length_a   1.000
_cell.length_b   1.000
_cell.length_c   1.000
_cell.angle_alpha   90.00
_cell.angle_beta   90.00
_cell.angle_gamma   90.00
#
_symmetry.space_group_name_H-M   'P 1'
#
loop_
_entity.id
_entity.type
_entity.pdbx_description
1 polymer ?
#
loop_
_entity_poly.entity_id
_entity_poly.type
_entity_poly.pdbx_seq_one_letter_code
_entity_poly.pdbx_strand_id
1 'polypeptide(L)'
;MPPNSVARVGQLKTFTLPEKATGSPRDIEMGKAMINAWREDGILQVSMSSKQQDLFDKASAASKRFFAMPPTQKASCVDTQSYAGYIASGEEITDGVADYSEIFTVTKDLPLDEARVKAKWPCHGPCPWPDSDMKTTIQQYMDSLGNSGETLLQMIEYGLSLDPQTLTSLTKDGWHHLRVLRFPQNNNTNGRGKEGRGIGSHTDYGLLVIAGQDEVGGLFIRPPAADEKLENWKKSAAGFREDDERWVYVPPVPGVFTVFPGDIMQFMTNSYLPSTPHKVGLNTRERFAFAYFHEPSFQAVISPVAKLYDGQPPDEKIHYGTHFTNMFMRNYPNRVTTERILREDRLNLLDLPELRTQ
;
A
#
# COMPACT_ATOMS: atom_id res chain seq x y z
N MET A 1 -5.19 -14.72 -16.06
CA MET A 1 -6.36 -14.23 -15.32
C MET A 1 -6.92 -15.38 -14.48
N PRO A 2 -7.39 -15.13 -13.24
CA PRO A 2 -8.11 -16.11 -12.44
C PRO A 2 -9.27 -16.77 -13.21
N PRO A 3 -9.59 -18.05 -12.96
CA PRO A 3 -10.72 -18.73 -13.60
C PRO A 3 -12.04 -18.00 -13.37
N ASN A 4 -12.96 -18.08 -14.34
CA ASN A 4 -14.32 -17.51 -14.29
C ASN A 4 -14.42 -15.99 -14.07
N SER A 5 -13.29 -15.27 -14.15
CA SER A 5 -13.29 -13.81 -14.04
C SER A 5 -13.70 -13.15 -15.36
N VAL A 6 -14.56 -12.14 -15.28
CA VAL A 6 -14.94 -11.28 -16.41
C VAL A 6 -14.28 -9.92 -16.20
N ALA A 7 -13.24 -9.63 -16.97
CA ALA A 7 -12.51 -8.37 -16.91
C ALA A 7 -11.79 -8.09 -18.23
N ARG A 8 -11.60 -6.81 -18.56
CA ARG A 8 -10.71 -6.41 -19.67
C ARG A 8 -9.26 -6.62 -19.26
N VAL A 9 -8.41 -7.11 -20.16
CA VAL A 9 -6.96 -7.15 -19.94
C VAL A 9 -6.37 -5.74 -20.09
N GLY A 10 -5.68 -5.26 -19.06
CA GLY A 10 -5.03 -3.95 -19.06
C GLY A 10 -3.87 -3.89 -20.05
N GLN A 11 -3.78 -2.77 -20.77
CA GLN A 11 -2.64 -2.39 -21.62
C GLN A 11 -2.01 -1.17 -20.97
N LEU A 12 -1.10 -1.41 -20.02
CA LEU A 12 -0.63 -0.37 -19.11
C LEU A 12 0.58 0.36 -19.70
N LYS A 13 0.64 1.68 -19.50
CA LYS A 13 1.79 2.50 -19.91
C LYS A 13 2.98 2.18 -19.00
N THR A 14 4.14 1.88 -19.59
CA THR A 14 5.39 1.62 -18.88
C THR A 14 6.33 2.80 -18.97
N PHE A 15 6.91 3.19 -17.84
CA PHE A 15 7.87 4.28 -17.71
C PHE A 15 9.19 3.78 -17.14
N THR A 16 10.29 4.45 -17.50
CA THR A 16 11.59 4.26 -16.85
C THR A 16 11.91 5.52 -16.07
N LEU A 17 12.01 5.40 -14.74
CA LEU A 17 12.34 6.54 -13.88
C LEU A 17 13.76 7.04 -14.15
N PRO A 18 14.01 8.36 -14.07
CA PRO A 18 15.37 8.87 -14.06
C PRO A 18 16.09 8.42 -12.78
N GLU A 19 17.40 8.25 -12.82
CA GLU A 19 18.20 7.98 -11.61
C GLU A 19 18.09 9.13 -10.58
N LYS A 20 17.89 10.35 -11.08
CA LYS A 20 17.68 11.54 -10.26
C LYS A 20 16.69 12.47 -10.97
N ALA A 21 15.63 12.85 -10.28
CA ALA A 21 14.74 13.90 -10.73
C ALA A 21 15.41 15.28 -10.58
N THR A 22 15.31 16.13 -11.59
CA THR A 22 15.98 17.45 -11.63
C THR A 22 15.04 18.62 -11.93
N GLY A 23 13.78 18.34 -12.27
CA GLY A 23 12.84 19.33 -12.76
C GLY A 23 13.15 19.77 -14.19
N SER A 24 13.89 18.95 -14.95
CA SER A 24 14.17 19.22 -16.36
C SER A 24 12.88 19.22 -17.19
N PRO A 25 12.85 19.82 -18.38
CA PRO A 25 11.70 19.72 -19.28
C PRO A 25 11.26 18.27 -19.56
N ARG A 26 12.22 17.33 -19.59
CA ARG A 26 11.95 15.90 -19.74
C ARG A 26 11.22 15.32 -18.52
N ASP A 27 11.65 15.69 -17.31
CA ASP A 27 11.03 15.25 -16.06
C ASP A 27 9.58 15.77 -15.96
N ILE A 28 9.35 17.02 -16.35
CA ILE A 28 8.02 17.65 -16.37
C ILE A 28 7.09 16.90 -17.35
N GLU A 29 7.54 16.63 -18.57
CA GLU A 29 6.73 15.91 -19.56
C GLU A 29 6.47 14.45 -19.14
N MET A 30 7.45 13.79 -18.51
CA MET A 30 7.26 12.46 -17.93
C MET A 30 6.22 12.50 -16.80
N GLY A 31 6.30 13.47 -15.89
CA GLY A 31 5.34 13.66 -14.82
C GLY A 31 3.91 13.85 -15.33
N LYS A 32 3.72 14.71 -16.35
CA LYS A 32 2.42 14.88 -17.02
C LYS A 32 1.91 13.57 -17.63
N ALA A 33 2.78 12.81 -18.30
CA ALA A 33 2.41 11.54 -18.92
C ALA A 33 2.00 10.48 -17.88
N MET A 34 2.67 10.42 -16.73
CA MET A 34 2.31 9.54 -15.61
C MET A 34 0.96 9.93 -15.01
N ILE A 35 0.72 11.23 -14.78
CA ILE A 35 -0.57 11.75 -14.33
C ILE A 35 -1.70 11.34 -15.28
N ASN A 36 -1.50 11.50 -16.59
CA ASN A 36 -2.49 11.06 -17.57
C ASN A 36 -2.72 9.55 -17.49
N ALA A 37 -1.67 8.74 -17.29
CA ALA A 37 -1.83 7.29 -17.10
C ALA A 37 -2.68 6.95 -15.88
N TRP A 38 -2.46 7.59 -14.73
CA TRP A 38 -3.32 7.38 -13.55
C TRP A 38 -4.76 7.85 -13.78
N ARG A 39 -4.96 8.96 -14.49
CA ARG A 39 -6.31 9.50 -14.75
C ARG A 39 -7.09 8.67 -15.78
N GLU A 40 -6.41 8.04 -16.72
CA GLU A 40 -7.03 7.21 -17.76
C GLU A 40 -7.19 5.75 -17.32
N ASP A 41 -6.12 5.15 -16.79
CA ASP A 41 -6.04 3.71 -16.51
C ASP A 41 -6.13 3.38 -15.01
N GLY A 42 -5.98 4.37 -14.12
CA GLY A 42 -5.88 4.15 -12.66
C GLY A 42 -4.51 3.62 -12.21
N ILE A 43 -3.66 3.16 -13.14
CA ILE A 43 -2.42 2.48 -12.81
C ILE A 43 -1.39 2.68 -13.93
N LEU A 44 -0.12 2.62 -13.59
CA LEU A 44 0.98 2.57 -14.56
C LEU A 44 2.02 1.52 -14.20
N GLN A 45 2.94 1.25 -15.12
CA GLN A 45 4.10 0.38 -14.90
C GLN A 45 5.40 1.19 -14.83
N VAL A 46 6.33 0.74 -14.00
CA VAL A 46 7.70 1.27 -13.91
C VAL A 46 8.68 0.14 -14.15
N SER A 47 9.58 0.30 -15.13
CA SER A 47 10.63 -0.68 -15.40
C SER A 47 11.59 -0.81 -14.22
N MET A 48 11.90 -2.04 -13.85
CA MET A 48 12.95 -2.35 -12.90
C MET A 48 14.33 -2.20 -13.57
N SER A 49 15.27 -1.56 -12.88
CA SER A 49 16.69 -1.75 -13.17
C SER A 49 17.13 -3.19 -12.86
N SER A 50 18.28 -3.63 -13.38
CA SER A 50 18.83 -4.95 -13.05
C SER A 50 19.01 -5.16 -11.54
N LYS A 51 19.44 -4.12 -10.82
CA LYS A 51 19.56 -4.17 -9.35
C LYS A 51 18.20 -4.35 -8.67
N GLN A 52 17.16 -3.65 -9.13
CA GLN A 52 15.81 -3.82 -8.60
C GLN A 52 15.25 -5.20 -8.89
N GLN A 53 15.52 -5.76 -10.08
CA GLN A 53 15.16 -7.15 -10.41
C GLN A 53 15.83 -8.14 -9.45
N ASP A 54 17.13 -8.00 -9.20
CA ASP A 54 17.86 -8.86 -8.26
C ASP A 54 17.28 -8.80 -6.84
N LEU A 55 16.88 -7.60 -6.37
CA LEU A 55 16.25 -7.43 -5.06
C LEU A 55 14.85 -8.05 -5.02
N PHE A 56 14.06 -7.87 -6.09
CA PHE A 56 12.74 -8.49 -6.22
C PHE A 56 12.83 -10.01 -6.20
N ASP A 57 13.80 -10.60 -6.89
CA ASP A 57 14.00 -12.05 -6.94
C ASP A 57 14.41 -12.61 -5.57
N LYS A 58 15.30 -11.92 -4.85
CA LYS A 58 15.70 -12.28 -3.48
C LYS A 58 14.53 -12.16 -2.50
N ALA A 59 13.77 -11.05 -2.56
CA ALA A 59 12.58 -10.85 -1.75
C ALA A 59 11.52 -11.93 -2.03
N SER A 60 11.30 -12.27 -3.30
CA SER A 60 10.40 -13.35 -3.72
C SER A 60 10.83 -14.70 -3.17
N ALA A 61 12.13 -15.02 -3.19
CA ALA A 61 12.65 -16.24 -2.60
C ALA A 61 12.47 -16.27 -1.07
N ALA A 62 12.74 -15.15 -0.38
CA ALA A 62 12.52 -15.03 1.06
C ALA A 62 11.05 -15.19 1.45
N SER A 63 10.13 -14.57 0.70
CA SER A 63 8.68 -14.72 0.86
C SER A 63 8.25 -16.19 0.75
N LYS A 64 8.69 -16.89 -0.31
CA LYS A 64 8.40 -18.33 -0.50
C LYS A 64 8.93 -19.19 0.65
N ARG A 65 10.16 -18.92 1.12
CA ARG A 65 10.74 -19.63 2.29
C ARG A 65 9.91 -19.41 3.55
N PHE A 66 9.55 -18.16 3.84
CA PHE A 66 8.74 -17.83 5.03
C PHE A 66 7.38 -18.53 5.00
N PHE A 67 6.64 -18.43 3.89
CA PHE A 67 5.30 -19.00 3.82
C PHE A 67 5.27 -20.53 3.78
N ALA A 68 6.39 -21.19 3.46
CA ALA A 68 6.58 -22.63 3.58
C ALA A 68 6.85 -23.11 5.02
N MET A 69 7.10 -22.21 5.97
CA MET A 69 7.31 -22.56 7.38
C MET A 69 6.04 -23.17 8.02
N PRO A 70 6.17 -24.01 9.06
CA PRO A 70 5.05 -24.51 9.84
C PRO A 70 4.15 -23.38 10.35
N PRO A 71 2.81 -23.55 10.37
CA PRO A 71 1.88 -22.51 10.81
C PRO A 71 2.20 -21.92 12.19
N THR A 72 2.67 -22.75 13.14
CA THR A 72 3.04 -22.31 14.49
C THR A 72 4.25 -21.37 14.50
N GLN A 73 5.23 -21.57 13.60
CA GLN A 73 6.38 -20.69 13.47
C GLN A 73 5.95 -19.35 12.86
N LYS A 74 5.15 -19.37 11.79
CA LYS A 74 4.60 -18.14 11.20
C LYS A 74 3.76 -17.36 12.21
N ALA A 75 2.90 -18.03 12.96
CA ALA A 75 2.05 -17.43 14.00
C ALA A 75 2.83 -16.83 15.17
N SER A 76 4.09 -17.24 15.39
CA SER A 76 4.95 -16.65 16.42
C SER A 76 5.55 -15.29 16.03
N CYS A 77 5.54 -14.97 14.73
CA CYS A 77 6.06 -13.72 14.20
C CYS A 77 5.04 -12.59 14.33
N VAL A 78 4.64 -12.24 15.56
CA VAL A 78 3.70 -11.15 15.86
C VAL A 78 4.29 -10.23 16.93
N ASP A 79 3.92 -8.95 16.89
CA ASP A 79 4.32 -7.97 17.89
C ASP A 79 3.09 -7.31 18.54
N THR A 80 3.25 -6.90 19.80
CA THR A 80 2.15 -6.26 20.55
C THR A 80 2.16 -4.74 20.43
N GLN A 81 3.22 -4.12 19.90
CA GLN A 81 3.35 -2.66 19.80
C GLN A 81 3.09 -2.14 18.39
N SER A 82 3.50 -2.90 17.37
CA SER A 82 3.26 -2.62 15.96
C SER A 82 2.38 -3.69 15.31
N TYR A 83 1.80 -3.35 14.17
CA TYR A 83 1.10 -4.32 13.31
C TYR A 83 2.05 -5.10 12.39
N ALA A 84 3.37 -4.93 12.54
CA ALA A 84 4.33 -5.74 11.80
C ALA A 84 4.19 -7.23 12.17
N GLY A 85 4.57 -8.09 11.23
CA GLY A 85 4.56 -9.53 11.38
C GLY A 85 3.45 -10.23 10.60
N TYR A 86 3.20 -11.47 10.99
CA TYR A 86 2.36 -12.41 10.27
C TYR A 86 0.87 -12.19 10.52
N ILE A 87 0.08 -12.34 9.45
CA ILE A 87 -1.38 -12.36 9.46
C ILE A 87 -1.80 -13.64 8.71
N ALA A 88 -2.62 -14.46 9.37
CA ALA A 88 -3.04 -15.73 8.80
C ALA A 88 -4.13 -15.53 7.73
N SER A 89 -4.22 -16.51 6.82
CA SER A 89 -5.34 -16.59 5.86
C SER A 89 -6.67 -16.59 6.60
N GLY A 90 -7.57 -15.70 6.22
CA GLY A 90 -8.88 -15.48 6.83
C GLY A 90 -8.88 -14.67 8.13
N GLU A 91 -7.75 -14.11 8.56
CA GLU A 91 -7.67 -13.19 9.71
C GLU A 91 -8.08 -11.77 9.32
N GLU A 92 -7.65 -11.30 8.15
CA GLU A 92 -8.04 -9.99 7.62
C GLU A 92 -9.46 -10.00 7.07
N ILE A 93 -10.20 -8.91 7.34
CA ILE A 93 -11.59 -8.74 6.94
C ILE A 93 -11.72 -7.52 6.02
N THR A 94 -12.23 -7.73 4.80
CA THR A 94 -12.62 -6.68 3.87
C THR A 94 -14.11 -6.79 3.58
N ASP A 95 -14.87 -5.72 3.84
CA ASP A 95 -16.33 -5.67 3.69
C ASP A 95 -17.07 -6.81 4.43
N GLY A 96 -16.62 -7.10 5.66
CA GLY A 96 -17.20 -8.18 6.47
C GLY A 96 -16.87 -9.61 6.00
N VAL A 97 -16.11 -9.76 4.92
CA VAL A 97 -15.70 -11.06 4.36
C VAL A 97 -14.22 -11.30 4.62
N ALA A 98 -13.87 -12.51 5.03
CA ALA A 98 -12.49 -12.89 5.27
C ALA A 98 -11.68 -12.98 3.98
N ASP A 99 -10.48 -12.41 3.97
CA ASP A 99 -9.55 -12.46 2.85
C ASP A 99 -8.65 -13.70 2.94
N TYR A 100 -8.33 -14.33 1.81
CA TYR A 100 -7.61 -15.60 1.81
C TYR A 100 -6.09 -15.48 1.79
N SER A 101 -5.52 -14.29 1.66
CA SER A 101 -4.07 -14.11 1.70
C SER A 101 -3.48 -14.39 3.09
N GLU A 102 -2.35 -15.08 3.14
CA GLU A 102 -1.41 -14.97 4.26
C GLU A 102 -0.48 -13.78 4.00
N ILE A 103 -0.17 -12.99 5.02
CA ILE A 103 0.62 -11.76 4.88
C ILE A 103 1.73 -11.73 5.92
N PHE A 104 2.89 -11.19 5.55
CA PHE A 104 3.86 -10.66 6.49
C PHE A 104 3.97 -9.15 6.27
N THR A 105 3.52 -8.36 7.23
CA THR A 105 3.56 -6.90 7.18
C THR A 105 4.87 -6.40 7.77
N VAL A 106 5.54 -5.49 7.07
CA VAL A 106 6.73 -4.79 7.54
C VAL A 106 6.38 -3.32 7.69
N THR A 107 6.27 -2.84 8.93
CA THR A 107 6.22 -1.40 9.23
C THR A 107 7.63 -0.88 9.52
N LYS A 108 7.76 0.39 9.88
CA LYS A 108 9.04 0.94 10.37
C LYS A 108 9.57 0.09 11.53
N ASP A 109 10.74 -0.51 11.36
CA ASP A 109 11.37 -1.45 12.31
C ASP A 109 12.10 -0.68 13.41
N LEU A 110 11.40 -0.39 14.51
CA LEU A 110 11.90 0.46 15.60
C LEU A 110 12.28 -0.38 16.83
N PRO A 111 13.52 -0.30 17.32
CA PRO A 111 13.91 -1.07 18.51
C PRO A 111 13.21 -0.56 19.77
N LEU A 112 13.16 -1.40 20.81
CA LEU A 112 12.42 -1.13 22.05
C LEU A 112 12.93 0.11 22.82
N ASP A 113 14.18 0.50 22.62
CA ASP A 113 14.81 1.66 23.25
C ASP A 113 14.62 2.97 22.46
N GLU A 114 13.98 2.91 21.29
CA GLU A 114 13.63 4.08 20.50
C GLU A 114 12.61 4.97 21.24
N ALA A 115 12.73 6.29 21.07
CA ALA A 115 12.00 7.27 21.87
C ALA A 115 10.47 7.15 21.76
N ARG A 116 9.93 6.96 20.55
CA ARG A 116 8.49 6.83 20.27
C ARG A 116 7.96 5.50 20.79
N VAL A 117 8.75 4.43 20.71
CA VAL A 117 8.41 3.13 21.30
C VAL A 117 8.32 3.24 22.83
N LYS A 118 9.31 3.87 23.49
CA LYS A 118 9.28 4.13 24.94
C LYS A 118 8.12 5.04 25.36
N ALA A 119 7.79 6.02 24.52
CA ALA A 119 6.64 6.91 24.69
C ALA A 119 5.30 6.23 24.33
N LYS A 120 5.31 4.94 23.98
CA LYS A 120 4.13 4.12 23.69
C LYS A 120 3.28 4.63 22.54
N TRP A 121 3.88 5.30 21.55
CA TRP A 121 3.14 5.70 20.36
C TRP A 121 2.45 4.47 19.74
N PRO A 122 1.18 4.58 19.33
CA PRO A 122 0.49 3.46 18.72
C PRO A 122 1.21 3.03 17.44
N CYS A 123 1.19 1.74 17.15
CA CYS A 123 1.82 1.13 15.98
C CYS A 123 3.36 1.16 15.94
N HIS A 124 4.05 1.74 16.93
CA HIS A 124 5.52 1.84 16.95
C HIS A 124 6.14 0.68 17.73
N GLY A 125 6.98 -0.11 17.06
CA GLY A 125 7.67 -1.25 17.65
C GLY A 125 8.58 -1.97 16.66
N PRO A 126 9.27 -3.04 17.12
CA PRO A 126 10.15 -3.81 16.27
C PRO A 126 9.34 -4.69 15.32
N CYS A 127 9.89 -4.98 14.15
CA CYS A 127 9.33 -5.99 13.26
C CYS A 127 9.73 -7.39 13.76
N PRO A 128 8.77 -8.33 13.97
CA PRO A 128 9.05 -9.66 14.49
C PRO A 128 9.57 -10.59 13.38
N TRP A 129 10.77 -10.31 12.89
CA TRP A 129 11.42 -11.06 11.82
C TRP A 129 11.62 -12.54 12.18
N PRO A 130 11.37 -13.48 11.25
CA PRO A 130 11.61 -14.90 11.48
C PRO A 130 13.10 -15.23 11.55
N ASP A 131 13.93 -14.49 10.80
CA ASP A 131 15.38 -14.62 10.74
C ASP A 131 16.02 -13.32 10.20
N SER A 132 17.36 -13.24 10.30
CA SER A 132 18.13 -12.08 9.85
C SER A 132 18.23 -11.97 8.32
N ASP A 133 18.12 -13.08 7.59
CA ASP A 133 18.24 -13.10 6.12
C ASP A 133 17.02 -12.43 5.46
N MET A 134 15.81 -12.79 5.90
CA MET A 134 14.58 -12.13 5.48
C MET A 134 14.58 -10.66 5.88
N LYS A 135 15.02 -10.33 7.10
CA LYS A 135 15.17 -8.94 7.55
C LYS A 135 16.03 -8.13 6.57
N THR A 136 17.27 -8.54 6.34
CA THR A 136 18.20 -7.81 5.47
C THR A 136 17.69 -7.73 4.04
N THR A 137 17.17 -8.83 3.49
CA THR A 137 16.67 -8.88 2.12
C THR A 137 15.48 -7.94 1.91
N ILE A 138 14.49 -7.99 2.79
CA ILE A 138 13.28 -7.18 2.65
C ILE A 138 13.57 -5.71 2.93
N GLN A 139 14.47 -5.37 3.88
CA GLN A 139 14.90 -4.00 4.10
C GLN A 139 15.58 -3.39 2.86
N GLN A 140 16.52 -4.10 2.24
CA GLN A 140 17.17 -3.64 1.01
C GLN A 140 16.17 -3.44 -0.14
N TYR A 141 15.18 -4.33 -0.24
CA TYR A 141 14.10 -4.19 -1.22
C TYR A 141 13.23 -2.96 -0.95
N MET A 142 12.82 -2.74 0.31
CA MET A 142 12.05 -1.56 0.71
C MET A 142 12.82 -0.25 0.52
N ASP A 143 14.13 -0.21 0.80
CA ASP A 143 14.96 0.97 0.55
C ASP A 143 14.98 1.32 -0.95
N SER A 144 15.09 0.30 -1.81
CA SER A 144 15.05 0.49 -3.26
C SER A 144 13.68 0.98 -3.75
N LEU A 145 12.59 0.50 -3.14
CA LEU A 145 11.23 0.96 -3.44
C LEU A 145 11.00 2.39 -2.93
N GLY A 146 11.55 2.74 -1.76
CA GLY A 146 11.51 4.09 -1.19
C GLY A 146 12.15 5.13 -2.11
N ASN A 147 13.33 4.84 -2.66
CA ASN A 147 13.97 5.71 -3.67
C ASN A 147 13.09 5.90 -4.92
N SER A 148 12.37 4.86 -5.33
CA SER A 148 11.44 4.93 -6.46
C SER A 148 10.21 5.78 -6.10
N GLY A 149 9.69 5.63 -4.88
CA GLY A 149 8.58 6.41 -4.32
C GLY A 149 8.89 7.91 -4.29
N GLU A 150 10.06 8.29 -3.79
CA GLU A 150 10.50 9.70 -3.76
C GLU A 150 10.60 10.29 -5.18
N THR A 151 11.17 9.53 -6.12
CA THR A 151 11.27 9.94 -7.53
C THR A 151 9.88 10.11 -8.16
N LEU A 152 8.94 9.19 -7.86
CA LEU A 152 7.56 9.26 -8.35
C LEU A 152 6.82 10.47 -7.78
N LEU A 153 6.98 10.79 -6.49
CA LEU A 153 6.40 12.00 -5.90
C LEU A 153 6.96 13.27 -6.56
N GLN A 154 8.26 13.32 -6.85
CA GLN A 154 8.86 14.43 -7.59
C GLN A 154 8.29 14.55 -9.02
N MET A 155 8.05 13.42 -9.71
CA MET A 155 7.38 13.45 -11.03
C MET A 155 5.96 14.00 -10.93
N ILE A 156 5.22 13.67 -9.86
CA ILE A 156 3.88 14.22 -9.61
C ILE A 156 3.95 15.73 -9.34
N GLU A 157 4.87 16.17 -8.48
CA GLU A 157 5.10 17.60 -8.20
C GLU A 157 5.35 18.37 -9.51
N TYR A 158 6.24 17.88 -10.37
CA TYR A 158 6.53 18.52 -11.66
C TYR A 158 5.35 18.48 -12.64
N GLY A 159 4.68 17.33 -12.76
CA GLY A 159 3.59 17.15 -13.71
C GLY A 159 2.36 17.99 -13.37
N LEU A 160 2.09 18.21 -12.07
CA LEU A 160 1.04 19.10 -11.57
C LEU A 160 1.51 20.56 -11.41
N SER A 161 2.79 20.85 -11.72
CA SER A 161 3.41 22.15 -11.50
C SER A 161 3.27 22.64 -10.05
N LEU A 162 3.39 21.74 -9.08
CA LEU A 162 3.42 22.08 -7.65
C LEU A 162 4.78 22.67 -7.28
N ASP A 163 4.82 23.36 -6.15
CA ASP A 163 6.09 23.83 -5.61
C ASP A 163 6.95 22.62 -5.17
N PRO A 164 8.28 22.68 -5.32
CA PRO A 164 9.15 21.57 -4.92
C PRO A 164 8.94 21.19 -3.45
N GLN A 165 8.94 19.89 -3.16
CA GLN A 165 8.70 19.33 -1.82
C GLN A 165 7.26 19.46 -1.29
N THR A 166 6.28 19.85 -2.11
CA THR A 166 4.87 19.83 -1.70
C THR A 166 4.43 18.43 -1.22
N LEU A 167 4.92 17.36 -1.85
CA LEU A 167 4.60 15.98 -1.49
C LEU A 167 5.74 15.32 -0.71
N THR A 168 6.97 15.46 -1.19
CA THR A 168 8.15 14.79 -0.58
C THR A 168 8.55 15.34 0.78
N SER A 169 8.10 16.53 1.18
CA SER A 169 8.29 16.98 2.57
C SER A 169 7.49 16.14 3.57
N LEU A 170 6.32 15.63 3.16
CA LEU A 170 5.46 14.81 4.01
C LEU A 170 6.08 13.44 4.27
N THR A 171 6.92 12.92 3.38
CA THR A 171 7.54 11.59 3.48
C THR A 171 8.87 11.59 4.24
N LYS A 172 9.29 12.73 4.79
CA LYS A 172 10.44 12.79 5.72
C LYS A 172 10.14 11.96 6.96
N ASP A 173 10.95 10.93 7.19
CA ASP A 173 10.67 9.86 8.19
C ASP A 173 9.31 9.16 7.94
N GLY A 174 8.92 9.02 6.67
CA GLY A 174 7.66 8.45 6.23
C GLY A 174 7.34 7.10 6.86
N TRP A 175 6.06 6.84 7.10
CA TRP A 175 5.56 5.60 7.69
C TRP A 175 5.40 4.50 6.62
N HIS A 176 6.44 4.36 5.80
CA HIS A 176 6.46 3.40 4.71
C HIS A 176 6.32 1.98 5.26
N HIS A 177 5.54 1.17 4.58
CA HIS A 177 5.32 -0.21 4.97
C HIS A 177 5.17 -1.11 3.75
N LEU A 178 5.32 -2.42 3.96
CA LEU A 178 5.25 -3.43 2.93
C LEU A 178 4.34 -4.55 3.39
N ARG A 179 3.45 -4.99 2.52
CA ARG A 179 2.77 -6.28 2.65
C ARG A 179 3.45 -7.28 1.74
N VAL A 180 4.02 -8.33 2.32
CA VAL A 180 4.52 -9.52 1.62
C VAL A 180 3.37 -10.53 1.62
N LEU A 181 2.82 -10.86 0.45
CA LEU A 181 1.58 -11.62 0.35
C LEU A 181 1.78 -12.98 -0.32
N ARG A 182 1.07 -13.98 0.20
CA ARG A 182 0.81 -15.25 -0.48
C ARG A 182 -0.69 -15.50 -0.54
N PHE A 183 -1.19 -15.77 -1.74
CA PHE A 183 -2.56 -16.22 -1.99
C PHE A 183 -2.56 -17.73 -2.24
N PRO A 184 -3.47 -18.49 -1.62
CA PRO A 184 -3.59 -19.92 -1.87
C PRO A 184 -4.13 -20.21 -3.28
N GLN A 185 -4.07 -21.47 -3.68
CA GLN A 185 -4.80 -21.97 -4.84
C GLN A 185 -6.31 -21.86 -4.59
N ASN A 186 -7.09 -21.60 -5.64
CA ASN A 186 -8.54 -21.44 -5.54
C ASN A 186 -9.28 -22.66 -4.97
N ASN A 187 -8.72 -23.86 -5.13
CA ASN A 187 -9.25 -25.12 -4.59
C ASN A 187 -8.65 -25.52 -3.24
N ASN A 188 -7.77 -24.71 -2.66
CA ASN A 188 -7.09 -24.99 -1.39
C ASN A 188 -7.27 -23.83 -0.40
N THR A 189 -8.53 -23.50 -0.12
CA THR A 189 -8.91 -22.43 0.80
C THR A 189 -9.43 -22.99 2.12
N ASN A 190 -9.42 -22.18 3.18
CA ASN A 190 -9.95 -22.57 4.50
C ASN A 190 -11.48 -22.43 4.63
N GLY A 191 -12.19 -22.08 3.54
CA GLY A 191 -13.65 -21.92 3.52
C GLY A 191 -14.22 -20.71 4.26
N ARG A 192 -13.40 -19.79 4.80
CA ARG A 192 -13.88 -18.63 5.59
C ARG A 192 -14.36 -17.44 4.75
N GLY A 193 -13.94 -17.34 3.49
CA GLY A 193 -14.25 -16.24 2.58
C GLY A 193 -15.23 -16.63 1.46
N LYS A 194 -15.33 -15.78 0.43
CA LYS A 194 -16.14 -16.01 -0.78
C LYS A 194 -15.35 -16.79 -1.83
N GLU A 195 -15.98 -17.77 -2.49
CA GLU A 195 -15.33 -18.58 -3.54
C GLU A 195 -14.68 -17.69 -4.62
N GLY A 196 -13.44 -18.02 -5.02
CA GLY A 196 -12.68 -17.31 -6.04
C GLY A 196 -12.14 -15.92 -5.65
N ARG A 197 -12.63 -15.32 -4.55
CA ARG A 197 -12.14 -14.05 -4.01
C ARG A 197 -10.83 -14.28 -3.26
N GLY A 198 -9.82 -13.44 -3.47
CA GLY A 198 -8.58 -13.42 -2.69
C GLY A 198 -8.61 -12.30 -1.65
N ILE A 199 -8.70 -11.05 -2.13
CA ILE A 199 -9.01 -9.85 -1.34
C ILE A 199 -10.13 -9.11 -2.05
N GLY A 200 -11.08 -8.56 -1.29
CA GLY A 200 -12.18 -7.77 -1.84
C GLY A 200 -11.78 -6.46 -2.48
N SER A 201 -12.77 -5.80 -3.07
CA SER A 201 -12.59 -4.43 -3.56
C SER A 201 -12.28 -3.50 -2.40
N HIS A 202 -11.20 -2.73 -2.50
CA HIS A 202 -10.82 -1.70 -1.54
C HIS A 202 -9.92 -0.65 -2.19
N THR A 203 -9.66 0.43 -1.47
CA THR A 203 -8.58 1.38 -1.75
C THR A 203 -7.55 1.34 -0.63
N ASP A 204 -6.32 1.76 -0.94
CA ASP A 204 -5.22 1.83 0.02
C ASP A 204 -5.05 3.25 0.56
N TYR A 205 -4.55 3.32 1.79
CA TYR A 205 -4.76 4.46 2.69
C TYR A 205 -3.81 5.64 2.47
N GLY A 206 -2.89 5.51 1.52
CA GLY A 206 -1.63 6.24 1.49
C GLY A 206 -1.43 7.24 0.37
N LEU A 207 -0.18 7.63 0.11
CA LEU A 207 0.17 8.43 -1.08
C LEU A 207 0.25 7.54 -2.33
N LEU A 208 1.17 6.57 -2.33
CA LEU A 208 1.41 5.70 -3.49
C LEU A 208 1.54 4.24 -3.08
N VAL A 209 1.02 3.36 -3.92
CA VAL A 209 1.26 1.93 -3.84
C VAL A 209 2.18 1.52 -4.98
N ILE A 210 3.29 0.86 -4.66
CA ILE A 210 4.22 0.25 -5.61
C ILE A 210 4.14 -1.27 -5.42
N ALA A 211 3.64 -1.98 -6.42
CA ALA A 211 3.41 -3.42 -6.33
C ALA A 211 4.31 -4.23 -7.26
N GLY A 212 4.78 -5.37 -6.75
CA GLY A 212 5.47 -6.40 -7.51
C GLY A 212 4.69 -7.72 -7.43
N GLN A 213 4.72 -8.53 -8.47
CA GLN A 213 3.99 -9.80 -8.51
C GLN A 213 4.73 -10.87 -9.31
N ASP A 214 4.46 -12.12 -8.99
CA ASP A 214 4.90 -13.27 -9.79
C ASP A 214 4.10 -13.42 -11.09
N GLU A 215 4.40 -14.49 -11.83
CA GLU A 215 3.81 -14.77 -13.14
C GLU A 215 2.38 -15.36 -13.09
N VAL A 216 1.81 -15.59 -11.91
CA VAL A 216 0.50 -16.24 -11.75
C VAL A 216 -0.62 -15.27 -12.10
N GLY A 217 -0.50 -14.04 -11.59
CA GLY A 217 -1.49 -12.98 -11.76
C GLY A 217 -2.81 -13.23 -11.02
N GLY A 218 -3.52 -12.13 -10.74
CA GLY A 218 -4.76 -12.15 -9.97
C GLY A 218 -5.26 -10.78 -9.55
N LEU A 219 -4.45 -9.74 -9.73
CA LEU A 219 -4.83 -8.35 -9.44
C LEU A 219 -5.79 -7.81 -10.51
N PHE A 220 -6.83 -7.13 -10.03
CA PHE A 220 -7.73 -6.31 -10.82
C PHE A 220 -7.79 -4.92 -10.24
N ILE A 221 -7.87 -3.90 -11.10
CA ILE A 221 -8.04 -2.50 -10.72
C ILE A 221 -9.28 -1.92 -11.40
N ARG A 222 -9.84 -0.86 -10.83
CA ARG A 222 -10.97 -0.14 -11.42
C ARG A 222 -10.49 1.24 -11.88
N PRO A 223 -10.42 1.50 -13.19
CA PRO A 223 -10.04 2.81 -13.70
C PRO A 223 -11.03 3.90 -13.26
N PRO A 224 -10.57 5.16 -13.19
CA PRO A 224 -11.42 6.30 -12.87
C PRO A 224 -12.61 6.44 -13.82
N ALA A 225 -13.76 6.87 -13.29
CA ALA A 225 -14.92 7.23 -14.09
C ALA A 225 -15.61 8.46 -13.50
N ALA A 226 -16.12 9.34 -14.37
CA ALA A 226 -16.65 10.64 -13.97
C ALA A 226 -17.90 10.57 -13.07
N ASP A 227 -18.64 9.46 -13.14
CA ASP A 227 -19.86 9.20 -12.37
C ASP A 227 -19.59 8.51 -11.02
N GLU A 228 -18.33 8.19 -10.71
CA GLU A 228 -17.95 7.54 -9.47
C GLU A 228 -17.14 8.46 -8.57
N LYS A 229 -17.70 8.73 -7.39
CA LYS A 229 -17.03 9.44 -6.30
C LYS A 229 -16.85 8.51 -5.12
N LEU A 230 -15.61 8.33 -4.71
CA LEU A 230 -15.21 7.44 -3.63
C LEU A 230 -14.23 8.19 -2.74
N GLU A 231 -14.55 8.37 -1.46
CA GLU A 231 -13.68 9.05 -0.49
C GLU A 231 -13.59 8.15 0.75
N ASN A 232 -12.62 7.22 0.78
CA ASN A 232 -12.54 6.18 1.81
C ASN A 232 -12.42 6.76 3.23
N TRP A 233 -11.79 7.94 3.38
CA TRP A 233 -11.66 8.64 4.65
C TRP A 233 -12.98 9.19 5.20
N LYS A 234 -14.03 9.33 4.37
CA LYS A 234 -15.39 9.73 4.78
C LYS A 234 -16.33 8.54 4.85
N LYS A 235 -16.28 7.66 3.85
CA LYS A 235 -17.12 6.47 3.76
C LYS A 235 -16.27 5.32 3.21
N SER A 236 -16.27 4.21 3.94
CA SER A 236 -15.51 3.01 3.57
C SER A 236 -15.65 2.65 2.09
N ALA A 237 -14.51 2.44 1.43
CA ALA A 237 -14.40 1.95 0.06
C ALA A 237 -14.43 0.42 -0.06
N ALA A 238 -14.40 -0.29 1.07
CA ALA A 238 -14.47 -1.75 1.07
C ALA A 238 -15.75 -2.25 0.40
N GLY A 239 -15.63 -3.23 -0.50
CA GLY A 239 -16.74 -3.80 -1.28
C GLY A 239 -17.22 -2.93 -2.44
N PHE A 240 -16.63 -1.75 -2.66
CA PHE A 240 -17.10 -0.81 -3.69
C PHE A 240 -17.11 -1.45 -5.08
N ARG A 241 -18.32 -1.58 -5.67
CA ARG A 241 -18.55 -2.10 -7.03
C ARG A 241 -17.86 -3.44 -7.30
N GLU A 242 -17.74 -4.29 -6.27
CA GLU A 242 -16.92 -5.51 -6.35
C GLU A 242 -17.39 -6.44 -7.48
N ASP A 243 -18.70 -6.57 -7.72
CA ASP A 243 -19.27 -7.48 -8.72
C ASP A 243 -19.61 -6.79 -10.09
N ASP A 244 -19.27 -5.52 -10.28
CA ASP A 244 -19.48 -4.80 -11.56
C ASP A 244 -18.50 -5.24 -12.66
N GLU A 245 -18.77 -4.93 -13.94
CA GLU A 245 -17.95 -5.38 -15.08
C GLU A 245 -16.74 -4.49 -15.44
N ARG A 246 -16.56 -3.32 -14.80
CA ARG A 246 -15.52 -2.33 -15.15
C ARG A 246 -14.12 -2.62 -14.57
N TRP A 247 -13.89 -3.83 -14.08
CA TRP A 247 -12.58 -4.23 -13.59
C TRP A 247 -11.62 -4.52 -14.74
N VAL A 248 -10.38 -4.06 -14.58
CA VAL A 248 -9.27 -4.30 -15.50
C VAL A 248 -8.30 -5.25 -14.84
N TYR A 249 -8.06 -6.40 -15.47
CA TYR A 249 -7.05 -7.34 -15.06
C TYR A 249 -5.66 -6.79 -15.33
N VAL A 250 -4.78 -6.85 -14.33
CA VAL A 250 -3.38 -6.44 -14.45
C VAL A 250 -2.53 -7.68 -14.79
N PRO A 251 -2.15 -7.88 -16.07
CA PRO A 251 -1.35 -9.04 -16.44
C PRO A 251 0.04 -8.98 -15.78
N PRO A 252 0.61 -10.11 -15.35
CA PRO A 252 2.02 -10.18 -14.97
C PRO A 252 2.90 -9.78 -16.15
N VAL A 253 3.80 -8.83 -15.92
CA VAL A 253 4.82 -8.40 -16.88
C VAL A 253 6.17 -8.51 -16.15
N PRO A 254 7.15 -9.28 -16.68
CA PRO A 254 8.47 -9.35 -16.08
C PRO A 254 9.17 -8.00 -16.06
N GLY A 255 9.95 -7.73 -15.01
CA GLY A 255 10.80 -6.54 -14.95
C GLY A 255 10.05 -5.22 -14.79
N VAL A 256 8.82 -5.23 -14.29
CA VAL A 256 8.10 -3.99 -13.94
C VAL A 256 7.47 -4.05 -12.55
N PHE A 257 7.46 -2.91 -11.86
CA PHE A 257 6.51 -2.63 -10.80
C PHE A 257 5.25 -2.02 -11.41
N THR A 258 4.12 -2.13 -10.70
CA THR A 258 2.94 -1.30 -10.98
C THR A 258 2.77 -0.24 -9.91
N VAL A 259 2.28 0.94 -10.28
CA VAL A 259 2.10 2.08 -9.37
C VAL A 259 0.72 2.69 -9.50
N PHE A 260 0.03 2.89 -8.39
CA PHE A 260 -1.26 3.60 -8.35
C PHE A 260 -1.40 4.49 -7.10
N PRO A 261 -2.24 5.54 -7.15
CA PRO A 261 -2.46 6.45 -6.02
C PRO A 261 -3.30 5.81 -4.92
N GLY A 262 -3.06 6.23 -3.68
CA GLY A 262 -3.89 5.93 -2.52
C GLY A 262 -4.75 7.11 -2.06
N ASP A 263 -5.40 6.94 -0.91
CA ASP A 263 -6.39 7.86 -0.35
C ASP A 263 -5.82 9.23 0.01
N ILE A 264 -4.59 9.31 0.54
CA ILE A 264 -3.94 10.61 0.84
C ILE A 264 -3.67 11.38 -0.45
N MET A 265 -3.21 10.70 -1.51
CA MET A 265 -2.99 11.37 -2.80
C MET A 265 -4.30 11.93 -3.36
N GLN A 266 -5.37 11.15 -3.25
CA GLN A 266 -6.70 11.61 -3.66
C GLN A 266 -7.16 12.82 -2.85
N PHE A 267 -7.04 12.76 -1.53
CA PHE A 267 -7.42 13.85 -0.63
C PHE A 267 -6.63 15.13 -0.95
N MET A 268 -5.31 15.03 -1.07
CA MET A 268 -4.43 16.17 -1.35
C MET A 268 -4.71 16.83 -2.69
N THR A 269 -5.02 16.02 -3.69
CA THR A 269 -5.19 16.48 -5.08
C THR A 269 -6.62 16.82 -5.44
N ASN A 270 -7.53 16.88 -4.48
CA ASN A 270 -8.96 17.09 -4.73
C ASN A 270 -9.54 16.10 -5.74
N SER A 271 -9.16 14.82 -5.61
CA SER A 271 -9.49 13.74 -6.55
C SER A 271 -9.00 13.93 -7.99
N TYR A 272 -8.05 14.85 -8.24
CA TYR A 272 -7.39 14.92 -9.54
C TYR A 272 -6.57 13.65 -9.83
N LEU A 273 -5.97 13.07 -8.80
CA LEU A 273 -5.40 11.72 -8.79
C LEU A 273 -6.23 10.82 -7.85
N PRO A 274 -7.24 10.10 -8.35
CA PRO A 274 -8.10 9.27 -7.52
C PRO A 274 -7.37 8.05 -6.96
N SER A 275 -7.73 7.66 -5.74
CA SER A 275 -7.28 6.42 -5.11
C SER A 275 -7.85 5.26 -5.91
N THR A 276 -7.00 4.29 -6.28
CA THR A 276 -7.40 3.27 -7.24
C THR A 276 -8.03 2.07 -6.55
N PRO A 277 -9.34 1.79 -6.76
CA PRO A 277 -9.96 0.60 -6.22
C PRO A 277 -9.34 -0.63 -6.87
N HIS A 278 -9.06 -1.64 -6.08
CA HIS A 278 -8.45 -2.88 -6.53
C HIS A 278 -8.94 -4.08 -5.72
N LYS A 279 -8.86 -5.25 -6.33
CA LYS A 279 -9.23 -6.54 -5.74
C LYS A 279 -8.32 -7.65 -6.27
N VAL A 280 -8.30 -8.79 -5.60
CA VAL A 280 -7.51 -9.95 -6.04
C VAL A 280 -8.40 -11.18 -6.15
N GLY A 281 -8.31 -11.88 -7.27
CA GLY A 281 -8.92 -13.20 -7.46
C GLY A 281 -7.91 -14.34 -7.24
N LEU A 282 -8.37 -15.47 -6.69
CA LEU A 282 -7.56 -16.68 -6.51
C LEU A 282 -7.40 -17.43 -7.83
N ASN A 283 -6.19 -17.93 -8.07
CA ASN A 283 -5.84 -18.61 -9.32
C ASN A 283 -5.65 -20.13 -9.08
N THR A 284 -5.37 -20.87 -10.15
CA THR A 284 -5.10 -22.32 -10.13
C THR A 284 -3.77 -22.69 -9.48
N ARG A 285 -2.89 -21.69 -9.26
CA ARG A 285 -1.62 -21.80 -8.55
C ARG A 285 -1.61 -20.80 -7.40
N GLU A 286 -0.81 -21.07 -6.37
CA GLU A 286 -0.54 -20.07 -5.34
C GLU A 286 0.16 -18.87 -5.98
N ARG A 287 -0.11 -17.67 -5.48
CA ARG A 287 0.41 -16.41 -6.02
C ARG A 287 1.16 -15.65 -4.94
N PHE A 288 2.34 -15.17 -5.26
CA PHE A 288 3.15 -14.29 -4.41
C PHE A 288 3.14 -12.87 -4.95
N ALA A 289 3.02 -11.90 -4.04
CA ALA A 289 3.04 -10.48 -4.39
C ALA A 289 3.60 -9.63 -3.27
N PHE A 290 3.96 -8.41 -3.63
CA PHE A 290 4.42 -7.36 -2.74
C PHE A 290 3.58 -6.13 -3.00
N ALA A 291 3.06 -5.51 -1.95
CA ALA A 291 2.45 -4.18 -2.02
C ALA A 291 3.21 -3.27 -1.06
N TYR A 292 4.01 -2.37 -1.62
CA TYR A 292 4.75 -1.35 -0.86
C TYR A 292 3.96 -0.06 -0.86
N PHE A 293 3.89 0.55 0.31
CA PHE A 293 3.16 1.77 0.57
C PHE A 293 4.18 2.86 0.86
N HIS A 294 4.22 3.87 -0.01
CA HIS A 294 5.03 5.05 0.18
C HIS A 294 4.16 6.14 0.79
N GLU A 295 4.57 6.66 1.94
CA GLU A 295 3.64 7.19 2.94
C GLU A 295 4.16 8.44 3.63
N PRO A 296 3.26 9.35 4.04
CA PRO A 296 3.59 10.45 4.93
C PRO A 296 4.21 9.96 6.24
N SER A 297 4.91 10.85 6.94
CA SER A 297 5.30 10.65 8.32
C SER A 297 4.06 10.33 9.16
N PHE A 298 4.24 9.49 10.18
CA PHE A 298 3.16 9.15 11.10
C PHE A 298 2.53 10.40 11.74
N GLN A 299 3.33 11.46 11.94
CA GLN A 299 2.89 12.70 12.56
C GLN A 299 2.28 13.71 11.59
N ALA A 300 2.32 13.45 10.28
CA ALA A 300 1.93 14.41 9.27
C ALA A 300 0.44 14.76 9.35
N VAL A 301 0.14 16.06 9.42
CA VAL A 301 -1.22 16.60 9.31
C VAL A 301 -1.41 17.16 7.90
N ILE A 302 -2.03 16.34 7.06
CA ILE A 302 -2.18 16.61 5.63
C ILE A 302 -3.36 17.55 5.41
N SER A 303 -3.14 18.54 4.54
CA SER A 303 -4.17 19.46 4.04
C SER A 303 -4.25 19.36 2.52
N PRO A 304 -5.39 19.69 1.91
CA PRO A 304 -5.49 19.73 0.46
C PRO A 304 -4.55 20.77 -0.17
N VAL A 305 -4.01 20.45 -1.35
CA VAL A 305 -3.08 21.34 -2.05
C VAL A 305 -3.89 22.49 -2.67
N ALA A 306 -3.76 23.68 -2.10
CA ALA A 306 -4.56 24.86 -2.48
C ALA A 306 -4.56 25.15 -3.99
N LYS A 307 -3.44 24.91 -4.69
CA LYS A 307 -3.31 25.13 -6.14
C LYS A 307 -4.21 24.22 -6.98
N LEU A 308 -4.73 23.13 -6.42
CA LEU A 308 -5.60 22.16 -7.09
C LEU A 308 -7.09 22.37 -6.77
N TYR A 309 -7.43 23.54 -6.21
CA TYR A 309 -8.81 23.94 -5.92
C TYR A 309 -9.22 25.16 -6.74
N ASP A 310 -10.44 25.11 -7.28
CA ASP A 310 -11.12 26.29 -7.81
C ASP A 310 -11.71 27.10 -6.65
N GLY A 311 -10.86 27.86 -5.95
CA GLY A 311 -11.23 28.67 -4.80
C GLY A 311 -10.52 28.26 -3.50
N GLN A 312 -11.16 28.48 -2.35
CA GLN A 312 -10.58 28.10 -1.06
C GLN A 312 -10.70 26.58 -0.86
N PRO A 313 -9.59 25.88 -0.55
CA PRO A 313 -9.67 24.47 -0.18
C PRO A 313 -10.48 24.29 1.11
N PRO A 314 -11.09 23.12 1.34
CA PRO A 314 -11.77 22.85 2.59
C PRO A 314 -10.77 22.84 3.75
N ASP A 315 -11.24 23.25 4.95
CA ASP A 315 -10.45 23.19 6.19
C ASP A 315 -10.27 21.75 6.74
N GLU A 316 -10.78 20.74 6.02
CA GLU A 316 -10.61 19.33 6.34
C GLU A 316 -9.12 18.96 6.34
N LYS A 317 -8.69 18.19 7.34
CA LYS A 317 -7.32 17.70 7.47
C LYS A 317 -7.31 16.22 7.85
N ILE A 318 -6.30 15.51 7.39
CA ILE A 318 -6.07 14.11 7.76
C ILE A 318 -4.75 14.02 8.53
N HIS A 319 -4.81 13.61 9.79
CA HIS A 319 -3.62 13.18 10.52
C HIS A 319 -3.30 11.73 10.13
N TYR A 320 -2.17 11.51 9.45
CA TYR A 320 -1.85 10.22 8.84
C TYR A 320 -1.75 9.09 9.88
N GLY A 321 -1.10 9.32 11.01
CA GLY A 321 -0.97 8.32 12.08
C GLY A 321 -2.31 7.90 12.67
N THR A 322 -3.26 8.83 12.80
CA THR A 322 -4.65 8.50 13.19
C THR A 322 -5.33 7.65 12.13
N HIS A 323 -5.21 8.05 10.85
CA HIS A 323 -5.81 7.31 9.75
C HIS A 323 -5.27 5.87 9.67
N PHE A 324 -3.95 5.69 9.67
CA PHE A 324 -3.28 4.40 9.68
C PHE A 324 -3.73 3.53 10.86
N THR A 325 -3.72 4.08 12.07
CA THR A 325 -4.10 3.34 13.29
C THR A 325 -5.55 2.87 13.22
N ASN A 326 -6.47 3.73 12.79
CA ASN A 326 -7.88 3.39 12.65
C ASN A 326 -8.11 2.28 11.60
N MET A 327 -7.43 2.34 10.46
CA MET A 327 -7.55 1.33 9.41
C MET A 327 -7.07 -0.05 9.89
N PHE A 328 -5.90 -0.13 10.53
CA PHE A 328 -5.37 -1.39 11.03
C PHE A 328 -6.23 -1.96 12.18
N MET A 329 -6.73 -1.14 13.09
CA MET A 329 -7.64 -1.60 14.14
C MET A 329 -8.95 -2.15 13.57
N ARG A 330 -9.48 -1.53 12.51
CA ARG A 330 -10.68 -2.03 11.82
C ARG A 330 -10.43 -3.38 11.15
N ASN A 331 -9.28 -3.56 10.51
CA ASN A 331 -8.96 -4.78 9.79
C ASN A 331 -8.55 -5.93 10.73
N TYR A 332 -8.01 -5.62 11.92
CA TYR A 332 -7.51 -6.60 12.89
C TYR A 332 -8.04 -6.35 14.32
N PRO A 333 -9.37 -6.39 14.54
CA PRO A 333 -9.97 -5.96 15.81
C PRO A 333 -9.56 -6.82 17.02
N ASN A 334 -9.21 -8.09 16.78
CA ASN A 334 -8.88 -9.07 17.82
C ASN A 334 -7.37 -9.37 17.92
N ARG A 335 -6.52 -8.56 17.28
CA ARG A 335 -5.07 -8.77 17.30
C ARG A 335 -4.48 -8.24 18.61
N VAL A 336 -3.46 -8.92 19.14
CA VAL A 336 -2.78 -8.53 20.39
C VAL A 336 -2.27 -7.08 20.39
N THR A 337 -1.94 -6.55 19.21
CA THR A 337 -1.60 -5.14 19.00
C THR A 337 -2.79 -4.21 19.31
N THR A 338 -3.96 -4.50 18.73
CA THR A 338 -5.21 -3.78 18.95
C THR A 338 -5.62 -3.83 20.42
N GLU A 339 -5.57 -5.01 21.02
CA GLU A 339 -5.87 -5.20 22.45
C GLU A 339 -4.95 -4.35 23.34
N ARG A 340 -3.65 -4.28 23.02
CA ARG A 340 -2.70 -3.47 23.77
C ARG A 340 -2.93 -1.98 23.58
N ILE A 341 -3.24 -1.53 22.36
CA ILE A 341 -3.60 -0.13 22.07
C ILE A 341 -4.79 0.30 22.93
N LEU A 342 -5.84 -0.53 22.99
CA LEU A 342 -7.03 -0.24 23.79
C LEU A 342 -6.75 -0.30 25.30
N ARG A 343 -6.08 -1.35 25.77
CA ARG A 343 -5.77 -1.55 27.20
C ARG A 343 -4.89 -0.44 27.78
N GLU A 344 -3.94 0.07 26.99
CA GLU A 344 -3.01 1.12 27.40
C GLU A 344 -3.47 2.52 26.95
N ASP A 345 -4.67 2.65 26.39
CA ASP A 345 -5.26 3.92 25.96
C ASP A 345 -4.35 4.73 25.01
N ARG A 346 -3.64 4.03 24.11
CA ARG A 346 -2.65 4.65 23.21
C ARG A 346 -3.28 5.55 22.15
N LEU A 347 -4.60 5.46 21.94
CA LEU A 347 -5.31 6.32 21.00
C LEU A 347 -5.32 7.78 21.45
N ASN A 348 -5.38 8.05 22.76
CA ASN A 348 -5.35 9.41 23.29
C ASN A 348 -4.01 10.12 23.01
N LEU A 349 -2.94 9.37 22.76
CA LEU A 349 -1.66 9.96 22.34
C LEU A 349 -1.74 10.60 20.95
N LEU A 350 -2.63 10.12 20.06
CA LEU A 350 -2.78 10.66 18.71
C LEU A 350 -3.31 12.09 18.68
N ASP A 351 -3.89 12.55 19.80
CA ASP A 351 -4.39 13.91 19.92
C ASP A 351 -3.37 14.93 20.44
N LEU A 352 -2.21 14.44 20.89
CA LEU A 352 -1.16 15.28 21.43
C LEU A 352 -0.52 16.14 20.32
N PRO A 353 -0.29 17.46 20.55
CA PRO A 353 0.30 18.36 19.56
C PRO A 353 1.67 17.89 19.06
N GLU A 354 2.48 17.26 19.91
CA GLU A 354 3.79 16.74 19.53
C GLU A 354 3.71 15.55 18.57
N LEU A 355 2.56 14.86 18.44
CA LEU A 355 2.32 13.85 17.41
C LEU A 355 1.74 14.45 16.13
N ARG A 356 1.52 15.77 16.07
CA ARG A 356 0.84 16.43 14.94
C ARG A 356 1.70 17.54 14.36
N THR A 357 2.48 17.20 13.34
CA THR A 357 3.34 18.14 12.61
C THR A 357 2.74 18.47 11.25
N GLN A 358 2.74 19.75 10.88
CA GLN A 358 2.34 20.19 9.53
C GLN A 358 3.49 20.04 8.54
#